data_AF-A0A0K0G713-F1
#
_entry.id   AF-A0A0K0G713-F1
#
_cell.length_a   1.000
_cell.length_b   1.000
_cell.length_c   1.000
_cell.angle_alpha   90.00
_cell.angle_beta   90.00
_cell.angle_gamma   90.00
#
_symmetry.space_group_name_H-M   'P 1'
#
loop_
_entity.id
_entity.type
_entity.pdbx_description
1 polymer ?
#
loop_
_entity_poly.entity_id
_entity_poly.type
_entity_poly.pdbx_seq_one_letter_code
_entity_poly.pdbx_strand_id
1 'polypeptide(L)'
;MKIVNIIIGTLVSAVISTVIILVISLIKLMFTHDEVGYTTSFFNSLFVKVEENADGWDLYTTLGVNTDNLTPIILTIIFFWFFYLILTKVYMDSKKKRENVK
;
A
#
# COMPACT_ATOMS: atom_id res chain seq x y z
N MET A 1 5.05 18.40 21.04
CA MET A 1 5.45 17.73 19.78
C MET A 1 5.26 18.73 18.65
N LYS A 2 6.28 19.01 17.82
CA LYS A 2 6.17 20.00 16.74
C LYS A 2 5.18 19.49 15.68
N ILE A 3 4.36 20.38 15.10
CA ILE A 3 3.37 20.04 14.06
C ILE A 3 4.00 19.27 12.89
N VAL A 4 5.26 19.61 12.56
CA VAL A 4 6.05 18.96 11.51
C VAL A 4 6.25 17.47 11.77
N ASN A 5 6.53 17.07 13.02
CA ASN A 5 6.73 15.66 13.37
C ASN A 5 5.44 14.85 13.23
N ILE A 6 4.28 15.48 13.43
CA ILE A 6 2.97 14.83 13.24
C ILE A 6 2.71 14.62 11.75
N ILE A 7 2.96 15.64 10.93
CA ILE A 7 2.77 15.57 9.48
C ILE A 7 3.66 14.49 8.86
N ILE A 8 4.95 14.48 9.22
CA ILE A 8 5.89 13.47 8.72
C ILE A 8 5.54 12.08 9.25
N GLY A 9 5.23 11.95 10.55
CA GLY A 9 4.87 10.66 11.15
C GLY A 9 3.65 10.03 10.49
N THR A 10 2.59 10.83 10.26
CA THR A 10 1.37 10.35 9.59
C THR A 10 1.60 10.01 8.12
N LEU A 11 2.47 10.74 7.41
CA LEU A 11 2.84 10.41 6.03
C LEU A 11 3.59 9.07 5.96
N VAL A 12 4.58 8.86 6.84
CA VAL A 12 5.33 7.61 6.94
C VAL A 12 4.38 6.45 7.26
N SER A 13 3.47 6.63 8.22
CA SER A 13 2.44 5.61 8.51
C SER A 13 1.56 5.30 7.29
N ALA A 14 1.16 6.30 6.50
CA ALA A 14 0.34 6.09 5.30
C ALA A 14 1.08 5.29 4.22
N VAL A 15 2.37 5.59 4.02
CA VAL A 15 3.25 4.83 3.11
C VAL A 15 3.36 3.38 3.58
N ILE A 16 3.66 3.15 4.86
CA ILE A 16 3.79 1.79 5.41
C ILE A 16 2.50 1.00 5.22
N SER A 17 1.34 1.58 5.56
CA SER A 17 0.04 0.92 5.38
C SER A 17 -0.24 0.58 3.91
N THR A 18 0.11 1.47 2.99
CA THR A 18 -0.04 1.22 1.55
C THR A 18 0.88 0.08 1.10
N VAL A 19 2.15 0.07 1.54
CA VAL A 19 3.09 -1.01 1.23
C VAL A 19 2.58 -2.36 1.74
N ILE A 20 2.04 -2.43 2.95
CA ILE A 20 1.45 -3.66 3.50
C ILE A 20 0.31 -4.18 2.60
N ILE A 21 -0.59 -3.29 2.16
CA ILE A 21 -1.69 -3.65 1.26
C ILE A 21 -1.17 -4.15 -0.09
N LEU A 22 -0.15 -3.50 -0.65
CA LEU A 22 0.47 -3.94 -1.90
C LEU A 22 1.10 -5.33 -1.77
N VAL A 23 1.84 -5.58 -0.69
CA VAL A 23 2.44 -6.89 -0.41
C VAL A 23 1.37 -7.97 -0.28
N ILE A 24 0.31 -7.72 0.49
CA ILE A 24 -0.82 -8.67 0.64
C ILE A 24 -1.50 -8.91 -0.72
N SER A 25 -1.69 -7.85 -1.51
CA SER A 25 -2.30 -7.95 -2.85
C SER A 25 -1.44 -8.76 -3.81
N LEU A 26 -0.11 -8.62 -3.74
CA LEU A 26 0.85 -9.39 -4.52
C LEU A 26 0.88 -10.86 -4.12
N ILE A 27 0.93 -11.14 -2.81
CA ILE A 27 0.85 -12.51 -2.28
C ILE A 27 -0.44 -13.18 -2.77
N LYS A 28 -1.58 -12.49 -2.63
CA LYS A 28 -2.85 -13.00 -3.13
C LYS A 28 -2.79 -13.29 -4.64
N LEU A 29 -2.20 -12.38 -5.43
CA LEU A 29 -2.08 -12.55 -6.87
C LEU A 29 -1.29 -13.81 -7.24
N MET A 30 -0.18 -14.06 -6.54
CA MET A 30 0.68 -15.24 -6.74
C MET A 30 -0.03 -16.56 -6.39
N PHE A 31 -0.89 -16.58 -5.38
CA PHE A 31 -1.59 -17.80 -4.95
C PHE A 31 -2.97 -18.02 -5.60
N THR A 32 -3.42 -17.09 -6.45
CA THR A 32 -4.74 -17.19 -7.10
C THR A 32 -4.65 -17.64 -8.57
N HIS A 33 -3.46 -17.63 -9.18
CA HIS A 33 -3.29 -17.90 -10.61
C HIS A 33 -2.37 -19.11 -10.80
N ASP A 34 -2.96 -20.22 -11.26
CA ASP A 34 -2.26 -21.46 -11.60
C ASP A 34 -1.88 -21.52 -13.10
N GLU A 35 -2.25 -20.49 -13.89
CA GLU A 35 -2.10 -20.46 -15.34
C GLU A 35 -0.98 -19.54 -15.81
N VAL A 36 -0.33 -19.93 -16.92
CA VAL A 36 0.68 -19.12 -17.63
C VAL A 36 0.01 -17.87 -18.19
N GLY A 37 0.61 -16.71 -17.97
CA GLY A 37 0.06 -15.47 -18.48
C GLY A 37 0.44 -14.23 -17.68
N TYR A 38 -0.18 -13.12 -18.06
CA TYR A 38 -0.04 -11.83 -17.41
C TYR A 38 -1.28 -11.53 -16.58
N THR A 39 -1.09 -11.39 -15.27
CA THR A 39 -2.17 -11.11 -14.35
C THR A 39 -1.86 -9.87 -13.54
N THR A 40 -2.89 -9.07 -13.26
CA THR A 40 -2.78 -7.84 -12.49
C THR A 40 -3.62 -7.85 -11.21
N SER A 41 -3.21 -7.02 -10.25
CA SER A 41 -3.94 -6.75 -9.02
C SER A 41 -3.77 -5.29 -8.61
N PHE A 42 -4.52 -4.88 -7.59
CA PHE A 42 -4.51 -3.52 -7.04
C PHE A 42 -4.65 -2.46 -8.15
N PHE A 43 -5.82 -2.42 -8.79
CA PHE A 43 -6.13 -1.46 -9.87
C PHE A 43 -5.11 -1.46 -11.03
N ASN A 44 -4.64 -2.64 -11.44
CA ASN A 44 -3.61 -2.81 -12.47
C ASN A 44 -2.23 -2.24 -12.15
N SER A 45 -1.99 -1.81 -10.91
CA SER A 45 -0.70 -1.31 -10.47
C SER A 45 0.29 -2.45 -10.18
N LEU A 46 -0.17 -3.62 -9.76
CA LEU A 46 0.68 -4.78 -9.51
C LEU A 46 0.50 -5.80 -10.62
N PHE A 47 1.58 -6.47 -11.02
CA PHE A 47 1.51 -7.55 -11.97
C PHE A 47 2.38 -8.75 -11.58
N VAL A 48 1.90 -9.91 -12.00
CA VAL A 48 2.64 -11.17 -12.04
C VAL A 48 2.60 -11.63 -13.49
N LYS A 49 3.76 -11.92 -14.06
CA LYS A 49 3.88 -12.52 -15.40
C LYS A 49 4.56 -13.87 -15.25
N VAL A 50 3.88 -14.93 -15.68
CA VAL A 50 4.42 -16.28 -15.74
C VAL A 50 4.63 -16.62 -17.21
N GLU A 51 5.87 -16.94 -17.58
CA GLU A 51 6.24 -17.35 -18.94
C GLU A 51 6.79 -18.78 -18.92
N GLU A 52 6.46 -19.57 -19.94
CA GLU A 52 7.12 -20.84 -20.21
C GLU A 52 8.50 -20.57 -20.83
N ASN A 53 9.54 -21.18 -20.27
CA ASN A 53 10.83 -21.19 -20.95
C ASN A 53 10.78 -22.17 -22.13
N ALA A 54 11.27 -21.74 -23.30
CA ALA A 54 11.36 -22.60 -24.48
C ALA A 54 12.35 -23.77 -24.33
N ASP A 55 13.28 -23.70 -23.37
CA ASP A 55 14.39 -24.65 -23.21
C ASP A 55 14.32 -25.53 -21.93
N GLY A 56 13.23 -25.49 -21.15
CA GLY A 56 13.13 -26.30 -19.93
C GLY A 56 11.76 -26.29 -19.25
N TRP A 57 11.54 -27.27 -18.36
CA TRP A 57 10.33 -27.45 -17.55
C TRP A 57 10.19 -26.41 -16.42
N ASP A 58 10.83 -25.25 -16.54
CA ASP A 58 10.89 -24.21 -15.51
C ASP A 58 10.05 -23.00 -15.92
N LEU A 59 9.00 -22.74 -15.14
CA LEU A 59 8.18 -21.53 -15.24
C LEU A 59 8.95 -20.31 -14.71
N TYR A 60 9.08 -19.26 -15.53
CA TYR A 60 9.70 -18.01 -15.10
C TYR A 60 8.63 -17.04 -14.60
N THR A 61 8.72 -16.62 -13.33
CA THR A 61 7.78 -15.67 -12.72
C THR A 61 8.43 -14.31 -12.53
N THR A 62 7.87 -13.28 -13.18
CA THR A 62 8.26 -11.87 -12.98
C THR A 62 7.19 -11.15 -12.16
N LEU A 63 7.61 -10.49 -11.09
CA LEU A 63 6.78 -9.64 -10.25
C LEU A 63 7.16 -8.18 -10.48
N GLY A 64 6.18 -7.29 -10.52
CA GLY A 64 6.51 -5.87 -10.65
C GLY A 64 5.34 -4.93 -10.41
N VAL A 65 5.68 -3.65 -10.51
CA VAL A 65 4.73 -2.54 -10.44
C VAL A 65 4.61 -1.95 -11.84
N ASN A 66 3.38 -1.80 -12.33
CA ASN A 66 3.10 -1.11 -13.57
C ASN A 66 3.22 0.41 -13.33
N THR A 67 4.24 1.02 -13.92
CA THR A 67 4.53 2.46 -13.78
C THR A 67 3.45 3.34 -14.42
N ASP A 68 2.72 2.82 -15.40
CA ASP A 68 1.65 3.56 -16.08
C ASP A 68 0.38 3.66 -15.21
N ASN A 69 0.25 2.78 -14.22
CA ASN A 69 -0.89 2.70 -13.32
C ASN A 69 -0.49 2.95 -11.86
N LEU A 70 0.36 3.95 -11.58
CA LEU A 70 0.74 4.32 -10.20
C LEU A 70 -0.32 5.17 -9.47
N THR A 71 -1.27 5.76 -10.21
CA THR A 71 -2.31 6.64 -9.65
C THR A 71 -3.07 6.01 -8.46
N PRO A 72 -3.52 4.74 -8.50
CA PRO A 72 -4.21 4.12 -7.38
C PRO A 72 -3.34 4.02 -6.11
N ILE A 73 -2.03 3.76 -6.25
CA ILE A 73 -1.09 3.72 -5.13
C ILE A 73 -0.97 5.10 -4.49
N ILE A 74 -0.78 6.13 -5.31
CA ILE A 74 -0.64 7.52 -4.85
C ILE A 74 -1.92 7.97 -4.14
N LEU A 75 -3.09 7.70 -4.72
CA LEU A 75 -4.38 8.02 -4.10
C LEU A 75 -4.58 7.31 -2.76
N THR A 76 -4.14 6.06 -2.65
CA THR A 76 -4.22 5.30 -1.39
C THR A 76 -3.34 5.91 -0.30
N ILE A 77 -2.12 6.34 -0.64
CA ILE A 77 -1.23 7.04 0.30
C ILE A 77 -1.87 8.35 0.76
N ILE A 78 -2.39 9.14 -0.18
CA ILE A 78 -3.06 10.42 0.13
C ILE A 78 -4.26 10.18 1.06
N PHE A 79 -5.09 9.19 0.75
CA PHE A 79 -6.26 8.85 1.55
C PHE A 79 -5.89 8.46 2.99
N PHE A 80 -4.93 7.54 3.17
CA PHE A 80 -4.48 7.15 4.51
C PHE A 80 -3.80 8.29 5.25
N TRP A 81 -3.06 9.15 4.54
CA TRP A 81 -2.41 10.28 5.16
C TRP A 81 -3.43 11.27 5.75
N PHE A 82 -4.46 11.63 4.98
CA PHE A 82 -5.57 12.46 5.48
C PHE A 82 -6.31 11.79 6.64
N PHE A 83 -6.59 10.50 6.52
CA PHE A 83 -7.25 9.73 7.57
C PHE A 83 -6.45 9.76 8.89
N TYR A 84 -5.13 9.53 8.84
CA TYR A 84 -4.27 9.59 10.01
C TYR A 84 -4.09 11.00 10.58
N LEU A 85 -4.09 12.03 9.74
CA LEU A 85 -4.11 13.42 10.21
C LEU A 85 -5.38 13.73 11.02
N ILE A 86 -6.55 13.32 10.51
CA ILE A 86 -7.83 13.51 11.20
C ILE A 86 -7.83 12.75 12.53
N LEU A 87 -7.44 11.48 12.53
CA LEU A 87 -7.36 10.67 13.75
C LEU A 87 -6.42 11.29 14.80
N THR A 88 -5.25 11.76 14.36
CA THR A 88 -4.29 12.37 15.28
C THR A 88 -4.84 13.66 15.88
N LYS A 89 -5.52 14.49 15.08
CA LYS A 89 -6.18 15.71 15.55
C LYS A 89 -7.25 15.39 16.61
N VAL A 90 -8.14 14.44 16.32
CA VAL A 90 -9.20 14.00 17.26
C VAL A 90 -8.62 13.45 18.56
N TYR A 91 -7.53 12.67 18.47
CA TYR A 91 -6.83 12.14 19.64
C TYR A 91 -6.23 13.25 20.50
N MET A 92 -5.57 14.23 19.89
CA MET A 92 -4.98 15.37 20.60
C MET A 92 -6.03 16.24 21.27
N ASP A 93 -7.13 16.55 20.59
CA ASP A 93 -8.23 17.34 21.15
C ASP A 93 -8.88 16.63 22.34
N SER A 94 -9.08 15.31 22.23
CA SER A 94 -9.60 14.47 23.31
C SER A 94 -8.67 14.42 24.52
N LYS A 95 -7.35 14.32 24.28
CA LYS A 95 -6.34 14.34 25.34
C LYS A 95 -6.33 15.67 26.09
N LYS A 96 -6.33 16.79 25.36
CA LYS A 96 -6.36 18.15 25.95
C LYS A 96 -7.62 18.37 26.79
N LYS A 97 -8.78 17.87 26.34
CA LYS A 97 -10.02 17.95 27.13
C LYS A 97 -9.93 17.19 28.45
N ARG A 98 -9.29 16.01 28.47
CA ARG A 98 -9.10 15.22 29.71
C ARG A 98 -8.12 15.87 30.68
N GLU A 99 -7.08 16.55 30.18
CA GLU A 99 -6.10 17.25 31.01
C GLU A 99 -6.66 18.51 31.66
N ASN A 100 -7.59 19.23 31.02
CA ASN A 100 -8.25 20.43 31.60
C ASN A 100 -9.36 20.10 32.63
N VAL A 101 -9.77 18.84 32.72
CA VAL A 101 -10.82 18.39 33.68
C VAL A 101 -10.19 17.80 34.96
N LYS A 102 -8.87 17.65 34.99
CA LYS A 102 -8.09 17.32 36.20
C LYS A 102 -7.55 18.58 36.85
#